data_AF-A0A838L5J3-F1
#
_entry.id   AF-A0A838L5J3-F1
#
_cell.length_a   1.000
_cell.length_b   1.000
_cell.length_c   1.000
_cell.angle_alpha   90.00
_cell.angle_beta   90.00
_cell.angle_gamma   90.00
#
_symmetry.space_group_name_H-M   'P 1'
#
loop_
_entity.id
_entity.type
_entity.pdbx_description
1 polymer ?
#
loop_
_entity_poly.entity_id
_entity_poly.type
_entity_poly.pdbx_seq_one_letter_code
_entity_poly.pdbx_strand_id
1 'polypeptide(L)'
;MSRHLFKHSRVHLRPDPARTVIRPFAPEYPDPFRDDEHPRVRNIVEHILALDEKTLKEKYDLMEEALAERHRNLEGTLMRRYEEVAKRVPACTKASDQGKLVIGAYFSEEYSFEAAALFNPSMVLHPQQEEDGSGAIRFLMSLRGIGEGHISSVTFRTGSWSEEAGFVVDEPSPLAVSPTITKTNGDGSTCIECEESEDVSETVIFPVTDSQRMGVEDLRLCRFVEEDGEVEFYGTYTAFDGRNARSELLRGTGFKTFEVRPLTGSAAEAKGMALFPRKVDGRYVMLGRQDNESIWLLDSEDLFHWDGGAKLISPRYPWEFAQMGNCGSPMEIDEGWLVITHGVGMARNYCLGAALLDKDDPSKVLARTPEPILKPSAKERDGYVPNVVYSCGAMVHDRTLMLPYGVADNFASFASCGVDALLKVME
;
A
#
# COMPACT_ATOMS: atom_id res chain seq x y z
N MET A 1 18.47 26.97 -7.01
CA MET A 1 19.60 26.16 -6.49
C MET A 1 19.29 24.66 -6.34
N SER A 2 18.06 24.15 -6.54
CA SER A 2 17.73 22.73 -6.24
C SER A 2 18.12 21.67 -7.30
N ARG A 3 18.61 22.05 -8.50
CA ARG A 3 18.85 21.10 -9.62
C ARG A 3 19.89 20.00 -9.36
N HIS A 4 20.63 20.05 -8.25
CA HIS A 4 21.67 19.07 -7.89
C HIS A 4 21.55 18.53 -6.46
N LEU A 5 20.39 18.68 -5.81
CA LEU A 5 20.24 18.22 -4.43
C LEU A 5 20.30 16.69 -4.31
N PHE A 6 19.72 15.97 -5.28
CA PHE A 6 19.56 14.52 -5.23
C PHE A 6 20.54 13.77 -6.14
N LYS A 7 21.06 12.65 -5.62
CA LYS A 7 21.63 11.53 -6.39
C LYS A 7 20.47 10.59 -6.77
N HIS A 8 20.10 10.57 -8.04
CA HIS A 8 19.04 9.68 -8.54
C HIS A 8 19.57 8.26 -8.74
N SER A 9 18.78 7.27 -8.31
CA SER A 9 19.06 5.86 -8.59
C SER A 9 18.73 5.52 -10.04
N ARG A 10 19.35 4.46 -10.56
CA ARG A 10 18.97 3.83 -11.84
C ARG A 10 17.88 2.77 -11.66
N VAL A 11 17.52 2.45 -10.43
CA VAL A 11 16.49 1.47 -10.11
C VAL A 11 15.11 2.08 -10.37
N HIS A 12 14.30 1.33 -11.10
CA HIS A 12 12.89 1.62 -11.34
C HIS A 12 12.06 0.36 -11.06
N LEU A 13 10.99 0.51 -10.29
CA LEU A 13 10.04 -0.57 -10.06
C LEU A 13 8.84 -0.35 -10.95
N ARG A 14 8.75 -1.14 -12.01
CA ARG A 14 7.71 -1.05 -13.03
C ARG A 14 6.57 -2.04 -12.74
N PRO A 15 5.39 -1.80 -13.33
CA PRO A 15 4.30 -2.78 -13.30
C PRO A 15 4.75 -4.14 -13.82
N ASP A 16 4.28 -5.21 -13.20
CA ASP A 16 4.57 -6.58 -13.57
C ASP A 16 3.27 -7.39 -13.72
N PRO A 17 2.81 -7.66 -14.96
CA PRO A 17 1.60 -8.43 -15.19
C PRO A 17 1.77 -9.92 -14.87
N ALA A 18 3.00 -10.42 -14.68
CA ALA A 18 3.22 -11.82 -14.37
C ALA A 18 2.85 -12.16 -12.91
N ARG A 19 2.84 -11.18 -12.01
CA ARG A 19 2.52 -11.37 -10.59
C ARG A 19 1.01 -11.34 -10.37
N THR A 20 0.48 -12.53 -10.06
CA THR A 20 -0.96 -12.79 -10.04
C THR A 20 -1.40 -13.44 -8.74
N VAL A 21 -2.66 -13.22 -8.37
CA VAL A 21 -3.36 -13.95 -7.30
C VAL A 21 -4.63 -14.59 -7.86
N ILE A 22 -5.19 -15.56 -7.15
CA ILE A 22 -6.52 -16.10 -7.45
C ILE A 22 -7.58 -15.32 -6.66
N ARG A 23 -8.59 -14.82 -7.34
CA ARG A 23 -9.73 -14.09 -6.75
C ARG A 23 -11.07 -14.76 -7.05
N PRO A 24 -12.09 -14.54 -6.21
CA PRO A 24 -13.44 -15.00 -6.48
C PRO A 24 -13.99 -14.44 -7.80
N PHE A 25 -14.42 -15.32 -8.69
CA PHE A 25 -15.18 -14.99 -9.89
C PHE A 25 -16.65 -15.41 -9.70
N ALA A 26 -17.58 -14.51 -10.01
CA ALA A 26 -19.01 -14.71 -9.84
C ALA A 26 -19.74 -14.49 -11.17
N PRO A 27 -19.80 -15.50 -12.05
CA PRO A 27 -20.47 -15.38 -13.33
C PRO A 27 -21.99 -15.29 -13.13
N GLU A 28 -22.58 -14.18 -13.58
CA GLU A 28 -24.02 -13.92 -13.54
C GLU A 28 -24.58 -13.77 -14.96
N TYR A 29 -25.89 -13.93 -15.11
CA TYR A 29 -26.59 -13.51 -16.32
C TYR A 29 -26.80 -11.99 -16.27
N PRO A 30 -26.71 -11.28 -17.41
CA PRO A 30 -27.12 -9.88 -17.45
C PRO A 30 -28.58 -9.73 -17.04
N ASP A 31 -28.95 -8.59 -16.43
CA ASP A 31 -30.30 -8.36 -15.87
C ASP A 31 -31.47 -8.81 -16.78
N PRO A 32 -31.47 -8.55 -18.11
CA PRO A 32 -32.57 -8.98 -18.98
C PRO A 32 -32.74 -10.51 -19.11
N PHE A 33 -31.71 -11.28 -18.76
CA PHE A 33 -31.67 -12.75 -18.84
C PHE A 33 -31.51 -13.40 -17.47
N ARG A 34 -31.68 -12.63 -16.39
CA ARG A 34 -31.58 -13.14 -15.03
C ARG A 34 -32.66 -14.20 -14.80
N ASP A 35 -32.22 -15.38 -14.37
CA ASP A 35 -33.07 -16.50 -13.98
C ASP A 35 -32.78 -16.82 -12.51
N ASP A 36 -33.69 -16.43 -11.62
CA ASP A 36 -33.57 -16.69 -10.19
C ASP A 36 -33.86 -18.17 -9.83
N GLU A 37 -34.58 -18.91 -10.68
CA GLU A 37 -34.85 -20.34 -10.50
C GLU A 37 -33.64 -21.20 -10.94
N HIS A 38 -32.94 -20.75 -11.99
CA HIS A 38 -31.73 -21.38 -12.52
C HIS A 38 -30.56 -20.38 -12.63
N PRO A 39 -30.00 -19.93 -11.48
CA PRO A 39 -28.87 -19.02 -11.50
C PRO A 39 -27.69 -19.61 -12.29
N ARG A 40 -26.97 -18.76 -13.04
CA ARG A 40 -25.82 -19.18 -13.85
C ARG A 40 -24.79 -20.02 -13.08
N VAL A 41 -24.57 -19.69 -11.80
CA VAL A 41 -23.73 -20.45 -10.87
C VAL A 41 -24.19 -21.92 -10.76
N ARG A 42 -25.49 -22.15 -10.59
CA ARG A 42 -26.05 -23.51 -10.50
C ARG A 42 -25.86 -24.29 -11.80
N ASN A 43 -26.12 -23.66 -12.95
CA ASN A 43 -25.98 -24.30 -14.26
C ASN A 43 -24.53 -24.74 -14.53
N ILE A 44 -23.54 -23.92 -14.16
CA ILE A 44 -22.13 -24.27 -14.27
C ILE A 44 -21.80 -25.50 -13.42
N VAL A 45 -22.25 -25.54 -12.16
CA VAL A 45 -22.05 -26.70 -11.27
C VAL A 45 -22.69 -27.96 -11.87
N GLU A 46 -23.93 -27.88 -12.34
CA GLU A 46 -24.62 -29.02 -12.94
C GLU A 46 -23.92 -29.54 -14.20
N HIS A 47 -23.36 -28.66 -15.04
CA HIS A 47 -22.54 -29.07 -16.19
C HIS A 47 -21.27 -29.81 -15.77
N ILE A 48 -20.58 -29.36 -14.73
CA ILE A 48 -19.37 -30.01 -14.22
C ILE A 48 -19.71 -31.39 -13.64
N LEU A 49 -20.80 -31.50 -12.87
CA LEU A 49 -21.27 -32.76 -12.29
C LEU A 49 -21.72 -33.78 -13.35
N ALA A 50 -22.06 -33.33 -14.56
CA ALA A 50 -22.47 -34.20 -15.66
C ALA A 50 -21.27 -34.73 -16.49
N LEU A 51 -20.05 -34.26 -16.23
CA LEU A 51 -18.85 -34.76 -16.92
C LEU A 51 -18.54 -36.20 -16.51
N ASP A 52 -18.09 -37.01 -17.47
CA ASP A 52 -17.49 -38.31 -17.14
C ASP A 52 -16.13 -38.14 -16.45
N GLU A 53 -15.69 -39.16 -15.71
CA GLU A 53 -14.46 -39.12 -14.91
C GLU A 53 -13.21 -38.80 -15.73
N LYS A 54 -13.14 -39.28 -16.98
CA LYS A 54 -11.99 -39.05 -17.85
C LYS A 54 -11.92 -37.57 -18.24
N THR A 55 -13.03 -37.01 -18.69
CA THR A 55 -13.11 -35.60 -19.08
C THR A 55 -12.84 -34.69 -17.87
N LEU A 56 -13.38 -35.01 -16.70
CA LEU A 56 -13.13 -34.26 -15.47
C LEU A 56 -11.64 -34.25 -15.11
N LYS A 57 -10.98 -35.42 -15.18
CA LYS A 57 -9.54 -35.53 -14.93
C LYS A 57 -8.74 -34.69 -15.93
N GLU A 58 -9.05 -34.77 -17.22
CA GLU A 58 -8.36 -33.96 -18.25
C GLU A 58 -8.48 -32.45 -17.97
N LYS A 59 -9.63 -31.98 -17.47
CA LYS A 59 -9.81 -30.57 -17.09
C LYS A 59 -9.06 -30.19 -15.81
N TYR A 60 -9.01 -31.08 -14.83
CA TYR A 60 -8.21 -30.90 -13.64
C TYR A 60 -6.72 -30.79 -13.99
N ASP A 61 -6.18 -31.75 -14.75
CA ASP A 61 -4.76 -31.79 -15.11
C ASP A 61 -4.35 -30.51 -15.88
N LEU A 62 -5.16 -30.06 -16.84
CA LEU A 62 -4.90 -28.83 -17.60
C LEU A 62 -4.87 -27.57 -16.70
N MET A 63 -5.80 -27.48 -15.75
CA MET A 63 -5.86 -26.38 -14.80
C MET A 63 -4.66 -26.41 -13.85
N GLU A 64 -4.25 -27.59 -13.38
CA GLU A 64 -3.13 -27.77 -12.47
C GLU A 64 -1.82 -27.37 -13.16
N GLU A 65 -1.58 -27.83 -14.39
CA GLU A 65 -0.41 -27.45 -15.20
C GLU A 65 -0.33 -25.93 -15.41
N ALA A 66 -1.47 -25.26 -15.60
CA ALA A 66 -1.50 -23.82 -15.85
C ALA A 66 -1.26 -22.96 -14.59
N LEU A 67 -1.62 -23.45 -13.40
CA LEU A 67 -1.70 -22.62 -12.19
C LEU A 67 -0.73 -23.05 -11.07
N ALA A 68 -0.29 -24.31 -11.01
CA ALA A 68 0.45 -24.82 -9.85
C ALA A 68 1.80 -24.11 -9.63
N GLU A 69 2.52 -23.75 -10.71
CA GLU A 69 3.79 -23.04 -10.62
C GLU A 69 3.64 -21.55 -10.27
N ARG A 70 2.41 -21.01 -10.37
CA ARG A 70 2.11 -19.58 -10.17
C ARG A 70 1.49 -19.28 -8.82
N HIS A 71 1.05 -20.30 -8.08
CA HIS A 71 0.27 -20.15 -6.84
C HIS A 71 0.67 -21.16 -5.76
N ARG A 72 1.09 -20.67 -4.58
CA ARG A 72 1.64 -21.47 -3.47
C ARG A 72 0.75 -22.62 -2.96
N ASN A 73 -0.53 -22.36 -2.80
CA ASN A 73 -1.51 -23.30 -2.25
C ASN A 73 -2.75 -23.32 -3.16
N LEU A 74 -2.55 -23.77 -4.40
CA LEU A 74 -3.61 -23.83 -5.40
C LEU A 74 -4.79 -24.67 -4.91
N GLU A 75 -4.54 -25.91 -4.47
CA GLU A 75 -5.58 -26.83 -4.02
C GLU A 75 -6.42 -26.25 -2.88
N GLY A 76 -5.76 -25.73 -1.83
CA GLY A 76 -6.46 -25.12 -0.70
C GLY A 76 -7.25 -23.87 -1.10
N THR A 77 -6.72 -23.06 -2.02
CA THR A 77 -7.42 -21.88 -2.55
C THR A 77 -8.69 -22.26 -3.32
N LEU A 78 -8.59 -23.24 -4.22
CA LEU A 78 -9.73 -23.73 -4.99
C LEU A 78 -10.76 -24.43 -4.10
N MET A 79 -10.32 -25.19 -3.09
CA MET A 79 -11.20 -25.86 -2.15
C MET A 79 -12.00 -24.85 -1.32
N ARG A 80 -11.37 -23.80 -0.78
CA ARG A 80 -12.08 -22.72 -0.08
C ARG A 80 -13.13 -22.09 -0.98
N ARG A 81 -12.78 -21.84 -2.25
CA ARG A 81 -13.73 -21.27 -3.21
C ARG A 81 -14.90 -22.22 -3.48
N TYR A 82 -14.64 -23.52 -3.62
CA TYR A 82 -15.69 -24.53 -3.73
C TYR A 82 -16.64 -24.50 -2.52
N GLU A 83 -16.12 -24.41 -1.30
CA GLU A 83 -16.94 -24.36 -0.08
C GLU A 83 -17.87 -23.15 -0.05
N GLU A 84 -17.42 -21.98 -0.51
CA GLU A 84 -18.25 -20.78 -0.67
C GLU A 84 -19.39 -21.00 -1.68
N VAL A 85 -19.09 -21.63 -2.81
CA VAL A 85 -20.09 -21.97 -3.84
C VAL A 85 -21.08 -23.01 -3.31
N ALA A 86 -20.59 -24.03 -2.60
CA ALA A 86 -21.41 -25.11 -2.05
C ALA A 86 -22.43 -24.63 -1.01
N LYS A 87 -22.15 -23.55 -0.27
CA LYS A 87 -23.13 -22.90 0.62
C LYS A 87 -24.36 -22.35 -0.14
N ARG A 88 -24.20 -22.02 -1.42
CA ARG A 88 -25.24 -21.42 -2.28
C ARG A 88 -25.87 -22.43 -3.24
N VAL A 89 -25.18 -23.52 -3.54
CA VAL A 89 -25.59 -24.52 -4.54
C VAL A 89 -25.59 -25.93 -3.92
N PRO A 90 -26.75 -26.44 -3.45
CA PRO A 90 -26.83 -27.75 -2.79
C PRO A 90 -26.30 -28.94 -3.62
N ALA A 91 -26.36 -28.84 -4.96
CA ALA A 91 -25.88 -29.87 -5.87
C ALA A 91 -24.36 -30.16 -5.72
N CYS A 92 -23.58 -29.20 -5.22
CA CYS A 92 -22.14 -29.37 -4.97
C CYS A 92 -21.81 -30.59 -4.10
N THR A 93 -22.71 -31.01 -3.21
CA THR A 93 -22.54 -32.18 -2.34
C THR A 93 -22.30 -33.49 -3.09
N LYS A 94 -22.60 -33.55 -4.40
CA LYS A 94 -22.38 -34.72 -5.27
C LYS A 94 -21.01 -34.74 -5.93
N ALA A 95 -20.20 -33.69 -5.79
CA ALA A 95 -18.90 -33.60 -6.46
C ALA A 95 -17.88 -34.58 -5.87
N SER A 96 -17.13 -35.26 -6.75
CA SER A 96 -15.88 -35.95 -6.38
C SER A 96 -14.82 -34.95 -5.92
N ASP A 97 -13.73 -35.40 -5.32
CA ASP A 97 -12.66 -34.50 -4.85
C ASP A 97 -12.06 -33.65 -5.98
N GLN A 98 -11.79 -34.24 -7.15
CA GLN A 98 -11.40 -33.48 -8.34
C GLN A 98 -12.51 -32.53 -8.82
N GLY A 99 -13.77 -32.95 -8.74
CA GLY A 99 -14.92 -32.12 -9.07
C GLY A 99 -15.00 -30.86 -8.20
N LYS A 100 -14.66 -30.97 -6.91
CA LYS A 100 -14.62 -29.81 -6.00
C LYS A 100 -13.58 -28.79 -6.46
N LEU A 101 -12.38 -29.23 -6.81
CA LEU A 101 -11.30 -28.35 -7.27
C LEU A 101 -11.64 -27.69 -8.61
N VAL A 102 -12.20 -28.44 -9.56
CA VAL A 102 -12.66 -27.89 -10.84
C VAL A 102 -13.79 -26.89 -10.67
N ILE A 103 -14.77 -27.15 -9.80
CA ILE A 103 -15.80 -26.17 -9.43
C ILE A 103 -15.15 -24.90 -8.85
N GLY A 104 -14.23 -25.07 -7.89
CA GLY A 104 -13.47 -23.96 -7.30
C GLY A 104 -12.76 -23.10 -8.36
N ALA A 105 -12.18 -23.74 -9.37
CA ALA A 105 -11.49 -23.06 -10.48
C ALA A 105 -12.45 -22.29 -11.39
N TYR A 106 -13.62 -22.86 -11.75
CA TYR A 106 -14.63 -22.17 -12.57
C TYR A 106 -15.22 -20.92 -11.89
N PHE A 107 -15.16 -20.85 -10.57
CA PHE A 107 -15.58 -19.69 -9.78
C PHE A 107 -14.40 -18.88 -9.26
N SER A 108 -13.25 -19.02 -9.89
CA SER A 108 -12.03 -18.27 -9.62
C SER A 108 -11.54 -17.58 -10.88
N GLU A 109 -10.82 -16.48 -10.72
CA GLU A 109 -10.07 -15.82 -11.80
C GLU A 109 -8.64 -15.55 -11.34
N GLU A 110 -7.70 -15.65 -12.28
CA GLU A 110 -6.34 -15.19 -12.06
C GLU A 110 -6.27 -13.68 -12.31
N TYR A 111 -5.75 -12.94 -11.34
CA TYR A 111 -5.79 -11.47 -11.32
C TYR A 111 -4.39 -10.89 -11.12
N SER A 112 -3.93 -10.12 -12.09
CA SER A 112 -2.63 -9.44 -12.06
C SER A 112 -2.71 -8.10 -11.33
N PHE A 113 -2.27 -8.05 -10.08
CA PHE A 113 -2.58 -6.96 -9.14
C PHE A 113 -1.70 -5.73 -9.27
N GLU A 114 -0.58 -5.84 -9.99
CA GLU A 114 0.34 -4.74 -10.24
C GLU A 114 0.66 -4.60 -11.74
N ALA A 115 -0.28 -4.97 -12.61
CA ALA A 115 -0.11 -4.95 -14.07
C ALA A 115 -0.23 -3.56 -14.70
N ALA A 116 -1.08 -2.69 -14.15
CA ALA A 116 -1.35 -1.36 -14.71
C ALA A 116 -0.39 -0.29 -14.17
N ALA A 117 -0.11 -0.33 -12.87
CA ALA A 117 0.76 0.64 -12.20
C ALA A 117 1.34 0.06 -10.88
N LEU A 118 2.54 0.48 -10.51
CA LEU A 118 3.23 0.12 -9.27
C LEU A 118 3.99 1.35 -8.71
N PHE A 119 3.40 2.08 -7.77
CA PHE A 119 3.87 3.41 -7.39
C PHE A 119 3.51 3.78 -5.94
N ASN A 120 3.62 5.06 -5.57
CA ASN A 120 3.33 5.59 -4.24
C ASN A 120 4.03 4.84 -3.09
N PRO A 121 5.37 4.76 -3.13
CA PRO A 121 6.13 4.00 -2.16
C PRO A 121 6.17 4.67 -0.78
N SER A 122 6.17 3.86 0.27
CA SER A 122 6.55 4.26 1.63
C SER A 122 7.62 3.31 2.16
N MET A 123 8.69 3.85 2.74
CA MET A 123 9.85 3.07 3.16
C MET A 123 10.18 3.27 4.64
N VAL A 124 10.54 2.18 5.31
CA VAL A 124 11.01 2.14 6.70
C VAL A 124 12.22 1.21 6.81
N LEU A 125 12.97 1.30 7.91
CA LEU A 125 13.99 0.30 8.22
C LEU A 125 13.37 -1.09 8.30
N HIS A 126 14.03 -2.05 7.65
CA HIS A 126 13.64 -3.44 7.77
C HIS A 126 13.80 -3.90 9.24
N PRO A 127 12.87 -4.68 9.81
CA PRO A 127 12.97 -5.14 11.20
C PRO A 127 14.24 -5.95 11.49
N GLN A 128 14.72 -6.68 10.48
CA GLN A 128 15.96 -7.45 10.52
C GLN A 128 17.03 -6.71 9.72
N GLN A 129 18.11 -6.30 10.38
CA GLN A 129 19.29 -5.72 9.74
C GLN A 129 20.37 -6.79 9.59
N GLU A 130 21.20 -6.67 8.56
CA GLU A 130 22.37 -7.55 8.37
C GLU A 130 23.62 -6.82 8.87
N GLU A 131 24.40 -7.47 9.73
CA GLU A 131 25.70 -6.97 10.18
C GLU A 131 26.82 -7.62 9.35
N ASP A 132 26.91 -7.25 8.07
CA ASP A 132 27.94 -7.78 7.15
C ASP A 132 29.21 -6.90 7.10
N GLY A 133 29.24 -5.80 7.86
CA GLY A 133 30.33 -4.84 7.90
C GLY A 133 30.43 -3.92 6.68
N SER A 134 29.50 -4.01 5.72
CA SER A 134 29.46 -3.15 4.53
C SER A 134 28.95 -1.74 4.82
N GLY A 135 28.32 -1.54 5.98
CA GLY A 135 27.60 -0.30 6.31
C GLY A 135 26.30 -0.13 5.53
N ALA A 136 25.84 -1.16 4.81
CA ALA A 136 24.54 -1.15 4.17
C ALA A 136 23.43 -1.34 5.21
N ILE A 137 22.30 -0.67 5.00
CA ILE A 137 21.08 -0.89 5.77
C ILE A 137 20.03 -1.60 4.93
N ARG A 138 19.22 -2.43 5.58
CA ARG A 138 18.07 -3.08 4.95
C ARG A 138 16.83 -2.21 5.12
N PHE A 139 16.08 -2.06 4.04
CA PHE A 139 14.79 -1.37 4.07
C PHE A 139 13.64 -2.31 3.71
N LEU A 140 12.47 -1.94 4.21
CA LEU A 140 11.19 -2.45 3.76
C LEU A 140 10.42 -1.31 3.12
N MET A 141 9.71 -1.61 2.04
CA MET A 141 8.90 -0.64 1.33
C MET A 141 7.55 -1.21 0.96
N SER A 142 6.47 -0.46 1.20
CA SER A 142 5.16 -0.71 0.59
C SER A 142 5.05 0.03 -0.74
N LEU A 143 4.27 -0.51 -1.67
CA LEU A 143 3.90 0.09 -2.94
C LEU A 143 2.40 -0.10 -3.18
N ARG A 144 1.79 0.83 -3.88
CA ARG A 144 0.45 0.70 -4.43
C ARG A 144 0.52 -0.01 -5.78
N GLY A 145 -0.08 -1.20 -5.84
CA GLY A 145 -0.31 -1.94 -7.08
C GLY A 145 -1.70 -1.65 -7.64
N ILE A 146 -1.80 -1.48 -8.96
CA ILE A 146 -3.07 -1.37 -9.69
C ILE A 146 -3.16 -2.53 -10.68
N GLY A 147 -4.23 -3.32 -10.57
CA GLY A 147 -4.55 -4.40 -11.49
C GLY A 147 -5.72 -4.08 -12.42
N GLU A 148 -6.30 -5.13 -13.00
CA GLU A 148 -7.50 -5.03 -13.83
C GLU A 148 -8.67 -4.36 -13.06
N GLY A 149 -9.49 -3.57 -13.77
CA GLY A 149 -10.60 -2.87 -13.14
C GLY A 149 -10.20 -1.72 -12.21
N HIS A 150 -8.91 -1.36 -12.17
CA HIS A 150 -8.33 -0.26 -11.37
C HIS A 150 -8.45 -0.45 -9.86
N ILE A 151 -8.56 -1.69 -9.38
CA ILE A 151 -8.59 -1.98 -7.94
C ILE A 151 -7.18 -1.81 -7.38
N SER A 152 -7.06 -1.01 -6.32
CA SER A 152 -5.78 -0.77 -5.64
C SER A 152 -5.51 -1.79 -4.55
N SER A 153 -4.28 -2.29 -4.52
CA SER A 153 -3.74 -3.16 -3.48
C SER A 153 -2.42 -2.61 -2.95
N VAL A 154 -1.99 -3.11 -1.79
CA VAL A 154 -0.63 -2.85 -1.29
C VAL A 154 0.22 -4.10 -1.46
N THR A 155 1.43 -3.94 -1.97
CA THR A 155 2.45 -4.99 -2.06
C THR A 155 3.75 -4.47 -1.45
N PHE A 156 4.68 -5.37 -1.12
CA PHE A 156 5.91 -5.01 -0.43
C PHE A 156 7.14 -5.36 -1.25
N ARG A 157 8.24 -4.64 -0.99
CA ARG A 157 9.59 -4.94 -1.49
C ARG A 157 10.59 -4.74 -0.36
N THR A 158 11.66 -5.50 -0.39
CA THR A 158 12.82 -5.33 0.47
C THR A 158 14.04 -4.95 -0.37
N GLY A 159 15.09 -4.50 0.29
CA GLY A 159 16.34 -4.18 -0.37
C GLY A 159 17.33 -3.60 0.61
N SER A 160 18.43 -3.09 0.06
CA SER A 160 19.48 -2.43 0.83
C SER A 160 19.90 -1.09 0.24
N TRP A 161 20.46 -0.25 1.10
CA TRP A 161 21.09 1.00 0.70
C TRP A 161 22.44 1.16 1.38
N SER A 162 23.44 1.59 0.62
CA SER A 162 24.72 2.09 1.14
C SER A 162 25.21 3.29 0.34
N GLU A 163 26.15 4.06 0.87
CA GLU A 163 26.72 5.21 0.14
C GLU A 163 27.41 4.78 -1.17
N GLU A 164 28.10 3.64 -1.12
CA GLU A 164 28.83 3.05 -2.25
C GLU A 164 27.87 2.47 -3.31
N ALA A 165 26.97 1.57 -2.92
CA ALA A 165 26.10 0.85 -3.85
C ALA A 165 24.86 1.67 -4.28
N GLY A 166 24.43 2.64 -3.46
CA GLY A 166 23.13 3.27 -3.62
C GLY A 166 21.99 2.29 -3.29
N PHE A 167 20.84 2.45 -3.94
CA PHE A 167 19.69 1.57 -3.74
C PHE A 167 19.85 0.26 -4.52
N VAL A 168 19.67 -0.86 -3.82
CA VAL A 168 19.49 -2.19 -4.38
C VAL A 168 18.14 -2.70 -3.88
N VAL A 169 17.27 -3.14 -4.79
CA VAL A 169 15.97 -3.75 -4.43
C VAL A 169 16.09 -5.25 -4.71
N ASP A 170 15.65 -6.07 -3.76
CA ASP A 170 15.67 -7.52 -3.92
C ASP A 170 14.69 -7.93 -5.04
N GLU A 171 15.01 -9.01 -5.74
CA GLU A 171 14.11 -9.58 -6.73
C GLU A 171 12.85 -10.11 -6.02
N PRO A 172 11.64 -9.64 -6.39
CA PRO A 172 10.42 -10.11 -5.75
C PRO A 172 10.15 -11.57 -6.14
N SER A 173 9.53 -12.31 -5.22
CA SER A 173 9.00 -13.63 -5.54
C SER A 173 7.99 -13.54 -6.69
N PRO A 174 8.02 -14.49 -7.65
CA PRO A 174 7.03 -14.55 -8.72
C PRO A 174 5.64 -14.91 -8.18
N LEU A 175 5.56 -15.45 -6.97
CA LEU A 175 4.32 -15.84 -6.32
C LEU A 175 3.71 -14.66 -5.55
N ALA A 176 2.42 -14.76 -5.29
CA ALA A 176 1.69 -13.83 -4.44
C ALA A 176 0.59 -14.54 -3.66
N VAL A 177 0.30 -14.01 -2.48
CA VAL A 177 -0.68 -14.54 -1.54
C VAL A 177 -1.67 -13.43 -1.22
N SER A 178 -2.95 -13.73 -1.44
CA SER A 178 -4.04 -12.87 -1.00
C SER A 178 -4.33 -13.11 0.49
N PRO A 179 -4.79 -12.07 1.21
CA PRO A 179 -5.06 -12.21 2.63
C PRO A 179 -6.34 -13.01 2.84
N THR A 180 -6.37 -13.83 3.89
CA THR A 180 -7.60 -14.39 4.44
C THR A 180 -8.03 -13.60 5.67
N ILE A 181 -9.34 -13.44 5.86
CA ILE A 181 -9.87 -12.82 7.08
C ILE A 181 -9.96 -13.90 8.15
N THR A 182 -9.20 -13.74 9.24
CA THR A 182 -9.22 -14.70 10.37
C THR A 182 -10.15 -14.26 11.49
N LYS A 183 -10.36 -12.94 11.64
CA LYS A 183 -11.25 -12.39 12.66
C LYS A 183 -11.79 -11.03 12.25
N THR A 184 -13.06 -10.78 12.55
CA THR A 184 -13.66 -9.43 12.51
C THR A 184 -14.27 -9.14 13.88
N ASN A 185 -13.90 -8.00 14.47
CA ASN A 185 -14.37 -7.59 15.78
C ASN A 185 -15.51 -6.56 15.66
N GLY A 186 -16.29 -6.39 16.73
CA GLY A 186 -17.43 -5.46 16.76
C GLY A 186 -17.07 -3.98 16.71
N ASP A 187 -15.79 -3.63 16.90
CA ASP A 187 -15.26 -2.27 16.79
C ASP A 187 -14.81 -1.91 15.37
N GLY A 188 -15.04 -2.79 14.40
CA GLY A 188 -14.66 -2.62 13.00
C GLY A 188 -13.24 -3.06 12.67
N SER A 189 -12.45 -3.52 13.64
CA SER A 189 -11.13 -4.11 13.36
C SER A 189 -11.25 -5.49 12.70
N THR A 190 -10.36 -5.77 11.75
CA THR A 190 -10.28 -7.03 11.02
C THR A 190 -8.85 -7.54 11.03
N CYS A 191 -8.65 -8.79 11.45
CA CYS A 191 -7.38 -9.49 11.34
C CYS A 191 -7.32 -10.21 10.00
N ILE A 192 -6.24 -9.97 9.27
CA ILE A 192 -5.95 -10.58 7.98
C ILE A 192 -4.60 -11.28 8.00
N GLU A 193 -4.51 -12.41 7.32
CA GLU A 193 -3.32 -13.26 7.32
C GLU A 193 -2.97 -13.73 5.91
N CYS A 194 -1.69 -13.63 5.57
CA CYS A 194 -1.08 -14.21 4.38
C CYS A 194 -0.21 -15.39 4.83
N GLU A 195 -0.79 -16.38 5.51
CA GLU A 195 -0.08 -17.47 6.20
C GLU A 195 0.90 -18.23 5.28
N GLU A 196 0.50 -18.45 4.02
CA GLU A 196 1.29 -19.16 3.02
C GLU A 196 2.47 -18.35 2.47
N SER A 197 2.58 -17.06 2.78
CA SER A 197 3.69 -16.21 2.34
C SER A 197 4.99 -16.68 3.01
N GLU A 198 6.05 -16.93 2.25
CA GLU A 198 7.40 -17.17 2.80
C GLU A 198 8.30 -15.94 2.62
N ASP A 199 8.01 -15.10 1.62
CA ASP A 199 8.72 -13.85 1.37
C ASP A 199 7.77 -12.65 1.45
N VAL A 200 8.26 -11.54 2.01
CA VAL A 200 7.48 -10.31 2.18
C VAL A 200 6.86 -9.81 0.89
N SER A 201 7.54 -9.97 -0.25
CA SER A 201 7.02 -9.50 -1.54
C SER A 201 5.78 -10.24 -1.99
N GLU A 202 5.54 -11.45 -1.48
CA GLU A 202 4.37 -12.28 -1.80
C GLU A 202 3.11 -11.81 -1.10
N THR A 203 3.26 -11.13 0.04
CA THR A 203 2.13 -10.55 0.76
C THR A 203 1.51 -9.42 -0.07
N VAL A 204 0.23 -9.58 -0.40
CA VAL A 204 -0.56 -8.54 -1.05
C VAL A 204 -1.77 -8.22 -0.18
N ILE A 205 -1.97 -6.95 0.14
CA ILE A 205 -3.12 -6.48 0.91
C ILE A 205 -4.16 -5.98 -0.08
N PHE A 206 -5.24 -6.76 -0.20
CA PHE A 206 -6.42 -6.40 -0.95
C PHE A 206 -7.49 -5.77 -0.07
N PRO A 207 -8.49 -5.11 -0.69
CA PRO A 207 -9.74 -4.79 -0.03
C PRO A 207 -10.37 -6.02 0.64
N VAL A 208 -10.58 -5.92 1.95
CA VAL A 208 -11.22 -6.96 2.78
C VAL A 208 -12.51 -6.48 3.45
N THR A 209 -12.81 -5.18 3.36
CA THR A 209 -14.07 -4.59 3.86
C THR A 209 -14.80 -3.80 2.77
N ASP A 210 -16.11 -3.59 2.94
CA ASP A 210 -16.94 -2.83 1.99
C ASP A 210 -16.43 -1.41 1.74
N SER A 211 -15.82 -0.80 2.76
CA SER A 211 -15.25 0.54 2.68
C SER A 211 -14.00 0.63 1.80
N GLN A 212 -13.35 -0.51 1.54
CA GLN A 212 -12.15 -0.62 0.74
C GLN A 212 -12.47 -1.12 -0.68
N ARG A 213 -13.74 -1.38 -1.03
CA ARG A 213 -14.10 -2.16 -2.24
C ARG A 213 -13.48 -1.67 -3.56
N MET A 214 -13.12 -0.39 -3.66
CA MET A 214 -12.42 0.17 -4.83
C MET A 214 -10.91 0.32 -4.64
N GLY A 215 -10.39 0.17 -3.42
CA GLY A 215 -8.96 0.05 -3.19
C GLY A 215 -8.51 0.36 -1.76
N VAL A 216 -7.31 -0.16 -1.47
CA VAL A 216 -6.44 0.25 -0.36
C VAL A 216 -5.35 1.14 -0.98
N GLU A 217 -5.33 2.43 -0.63
CA GLU A 217 -4.51 3.42 -1.32
C GLU A 217 -3.45 4.06 -0.40
N ASP A 218 -2.25 4.28 -0.96
CA ASP A 218 -1.23 5.18 -0.42
C ASP A 218 -0.82 4.90 1.04
N LEU A 219 -0.44 3.64 1.32
CA LEU A 219 0.00 3.21 2.65
C LEU A 219 1.28 3.94 3.10
N ARG A 220 1.18 4.64 4.23
CA ARG A 220 2.25 5.38 4.90
C ARG A 220 2.74 4.58 6.09
N LEU A 221 3.81 3.83 5.90
CA LEU A 221 4.44 3.02 6.94
C LEU A 221 5.11 3.91 8.00
N CYS A 222 5.04 3.45 9.25
CA CYS A 222 5.63 4.10 10.41
C CYS A 222 6.23 3.02 11.31
N ARG A 223 7.55 3.06 11.50
CA ARG A 223 8.24 2.31 12.56
C ARG A 223 8.12 3.12 13.84
N PHE A 224 7.15 2.77 14.68
CA PHE A 224 6.80 3.47 15.89
C PHE A 224 7.57 2.89 17.09
N VAL A 225 8.19 3.76 17.88
CA VAL A 225 8.91 3.40 19.09
C VAL A 225 8.05 3.81 20.29
N GLU A 226 7.62 2.81 21.06
CA GLU A 226 6.88 3.01 22.31
C GLU A 226 7.81 3.54 23.41
N GLU A 227 7.23 4.03 24.52
CA GLU A 227 7.98 4.62 25.63
C GLU A 227 8.91 3.62 26.35
N ASP A 228 8.58 2.33 26.29
CA ASP A 228 9.42 1.24 26.81
C ASP A 228 10.52 0.78 25.83
N GLY A 229 10.56 1.37 24.64
CA GLY A 229 11.51 1.04 23.57
C GLY A 229 11.06 -0.07 22.64
N GLU A 230 9.88 -0.67 22.87
CA GLU A 230 9.31 -1.64 21.92
C GLU A 230 8.99 -0.98 20.59
N VAL A 231 9.14 -1.76 19.52
CA VAL A 231 8.98 -1.27 18.15
C VAL A 231 7.78 -1.91 17.51
N GLU A 232 6.84 -1.07 17.09
CA GLU A 232 5.66 -1.47 16.34
C GLU A 232 5.67 -0.91 14.92
N PHE A 233 5.03 -1.63 14.00
CA PHE A 233 4.87 -1.19 12.62
C PHE A 233 3.40 -0.87 12.37
N TYR A 234 3.17 0.42 12.14
CA TYR A 234 1.87 0.95 11.75
C TYR A 234 1.90 1.41 10.30
N GLY A 235 0.71 1.51 9.71
CA GLY A 235 0.52 2.01 8.36
C GLY A 235 -0.80 2.74 8.26
N THR A 236 -0.78 4.03 7.93
CA THR A 236 -2.01 4.78 7.66
C THR A 236 -2.28 4.77 6.16
N TYR A 237 -3.52 4.50 5.75
CA TYR A 237 -3.88 4.42 4.34
C TYR A 237 -5.30 4.92 4.11
N THR A 238 -5.63 5.18 2.84
CA THR A 238 -6.99 5.54 2.44
C THR A 238 -7.75 4.30 2.00
N ALA A 239 -8.83 3.98 2.69
CA ALA A 239 -9.84 3.04 2.22
C ALA A 239 -10.82 3.78 1.31
N PHE A 240 -11.00 3.30 0.08
CA PHE A 240 -11.89 3.92 -0.89
C PHE A 240 -12.98 2.96 -1.37
N ASP A 241 -14.21 3.43 -1.33
CA ASP A 241 -15.37 2.64 -1.71
C ASP A 241 -15.90 3.03 -3.11
N GLY A 242 -15.32 4.03 -3.77
CA GLY A 242 -15.83 4.57 -5.05
C GLY A 242 -16.63 5.87 -4.89
N ARG A 243 -17.02 6.22 -3.66
CA ARG A 243 -17.73 7.45 -3.31
C ARG A 243 -17.09 8.16 -2.13
N ASN A 244 -16.90 7.42 -1.04
CA ASN A 244 -16.35 7.90 0.22
C ASN A 244 -14.93 7.39 0.38
N ALA A 245 -14.11 8.23 1.00
CA ALA A 245 -12.79 7.85 1.48
C ALA A 245 -12.73 8.03 2.99
N ARG A 246 -11.97 7.16 3.65
CA ARG A 246 -11.63 7.32 5.07
C ARG A 246 -10.20 6.86 5.32
N SER A 247 -9.61 7.37 6.39
CA SER A 247 -8.33 6.86 6.86
C SER A 247 -8.52 5.61 7.72
N GLU A 248 -7.69 4.60 7.46
CA GLU A 248 -7.60 3.39 8.28
C GLU A 248 -6.16 3.17 8.73
N LEU A 249 -6.02 2.47 9.85
CA LEU A 249 -4.74 2.04 10.39
C LEU A 249 -4.55 0.55 10.15
N LEU A 250 -3.39 0.21 9.62
CA LEU A 250 -2.85 -1.13 9.57
C LEU A 250 -1.80 -1.26 10.67
N ARG A 251 -1.83 -2.35 11.42
CA ARG A 251 -0.81 -2.76 12.39
C ARG A 251 -0.36 -4.17 12.02
N GLY A 252 0.93 -4.43 11.94
CA GLY A 252 1.40 -5.78 11.67
C GLY A 252 2.91 -5.91 11.74
N THR A 253 3.37 -6.95 12.44
CA THR A 253 4.77 -7.32 12.51
C THR A 253 5.06 -8.45 11.51
N GLY A 254 6.25 -8.45 10.93
CA GLY A 254 6.69 -9.50 9.99
C GLY A 254 5.94 -9.56 8.66
N PHE A 255 4.98 -8.66 8.41
CA PHE A 255 4.29 -8.47 7.13
C PHE A 255 3.58 -9.72 6.58
N LYS A 256 3.09 -10.58 7.48
CA LYS A 256 2.22 -11.72 7.16
C LYS A 256 0.86 -11.62 7.83
N THR A 257 0.81 -11.11 9.06
CA THR A 257 -0.42 -10.91 9.83
C THR A 257 -0.61 -9.42 10.08
N PHE A 258 -1.81 -8.93 9.79
CA PHE A 258 -2.17 -7.54 9.98
C PHE A 258 -3.50 -7.41 10.68
N GLU A 259 -3.60 -6.45 11.58
CA GLU A 259 -4.86 -5.89 12.05
C GLU A 259 -5.11 -4.60 11.28
N VAL A 260 -6.26 -4.52 10.61
CA VAL A 260 -6.73 -3.29 9.97
C VAL A 260 -7.93 -2.74 10.74
N ARG A 261 -7.92 -1.44 11.03
CA ARG A 261 -8.96 -0.79 11.82
C ARG A 261 -9.26 0.60 11.29
N PRO A 262 -10.55 0.98 11.12
CA PRO A 262 -10.90 2.34 10.76
C PRO A 262 -10.53 3.33 11.86
N LEU A 263 -10.01 4.49 11.45
CA LEU A 263 -9.91 5.63 12.34
C LEU A 263 -11.29 6.27 12.52
N THR A 264 -11.54 6.81 13.69
CA THR A 264 -12.81 7.47 14.05
C THR A 264 -12.56 8.92 14.46
N GLY A 265 -13.64 9.70 14.55
CA GLY A 265 -13.59 11.13 14.89
C GLY A 265 -13.59 12.03 13.65
N SER A 266 -13.78 13.32 13.89
CA SER A 266 -13.98 14.36 12.87
C SER A 266 -12.79 14.53 11.92
N ALA A 267 -11.58 14.14 12.33
CA ALA A 267 -10.37 14.24 11.50
C ALA A 267 -10.08 12.98 10.66
N ALA A 268 -10.82 11.88 10.90
CA ALA A 268 -10.58 10.58 10.25
C ALA A 268 -11.20 10.44 8.85
N GLU A 269 -12.12 11.33 8.48
CA GLU A 269 -12.76 11.36 7.15
C GLU A 269 -11.83 11.89 6.04
N ALA A 270 -10.71 12.51 6.44
CA ALA A 270 -9.72 13.02 5.50
C ALA A 270 -8.76 11.94 4.99
N LYS A 271 -7.91 12.33 4.04
CA LYS A 271 -6.84 11.50 3.47
C LYS A 271 -5.47 11.99 3.91
N GLY A 272 -4.49 11.10 3.80
CA GLY A 272 -3.08 11.46 3.93
C GLY A 272 -2.60 11.66 5.37
N MET A 273 -3.32 11.09 6.36
CA MET A 273 -2.84 11.06 7.74
C MET A 273 -1.51 10.29 7.79
N ALA A 274 -0.54 10.75 8.58
CA ALA A 274 0.71 10.04 8.85
C ALA A 274 1.13 10.23 10.31
N LEU A 275 1.38 9.10 10.96
CA LEU A 275 1.78 9.00 12.37
C LEU A 275 3.24 9.44 12.57
N PHE A 276 3.51 10.19 13.64
CA PHE A 276 4.86 10.43 14.13
C PHE A 276 5.43 9.12 14.70
N PRO A 277 6.74 8.86 14.58
CA PRO A 277 7.33 7.57 14.94
C PRO A 277 7.51 7.34 16.45
N ARG A 278 6.94 8.21 17.28
CA ARG A 278 6.78 8.05 18.74
C ARG A 278 5.78 9.07 19.25
N LYS A 279 5.36 8.92 20.50
CA LYS A 279 4.58 9.95 21.20
C LYS A 279 5.40 11.24 21.37
N VAL A 280 4.68 12.37 21.38
CA VAL A 280 5.21 13.69 21.72
C VAL A 280 4.39 14.20 22.91
N ASP A 281 5.07 14.51 24.01
CA ASP A 281 4.42 14.89 25.28
C ASP A 281 3.33 13.89 25.74
N GLY A 282 3.62 12.59 25.62
CA GLY A 282 2.72 11.50 26.01
C GLY A 282 1.51 11.26 25.09
N ARG A 283 1.40 11.99 23.96
CA ARG A 283 0.27 11.88 23.02
C ARG A 283 0.71 11.33 21.68
N TYR A 284 -0.17 10.60 21.00
CA TYR A 284 0.01 10.27 19.59
C TYR A 284 -0.16 11.54 18.76
N VAL A 285 0.66 11.70 17.73
CA VAL A 285 0.62 12.87 16.84
C VAL A 285 0.58 12.40 15.39
N MET A 286 -0.26 13.05 14.58
CA MET A 286 -0.33 12.83 13.14
C MET A 286 -0.25 14.16 12.37
N LEU A 287 0.39 14.12 11.20
CA LEU A 287 0.13 15.10 10.16
C LEU A 287 -1.03 14.62 9.28
N GLY A 288 -1.86 15.52 8.77
CA GLY A 288 -2.92 15.18 7.82
C GLY A 288 -3.33 16.36 6.95
N ARG A 289 -4.40 16.20 6.16
CA ARG A 289 -4.95 17.24 5.28
C ARG A 289 -6.47 17.33 5.42
N GLN A 290 -6.93 18.09 6.41
CA GLN A 290 -8.34 18.13 6.81
C GLN A 290 -9.22 19.04 5.94
N ASP A 291 -8.63 20.06 5.32
CA ASP A 291 -9.34 21.05 4.49
C ASP A 291 -9.08 20.88 2.99
N ASN A 292 -8.49 19.75 2.59
CA ASN A 292 -8.04 19.48 1.22
C ASN A 292 -7.01 20.48 0.65
N GLU A 293 -6.42 21.33 1.47
CA GLU A 293 -5.49 22.37 1.02
C GLU A 293 -4.20 22.39 1.82
N SER A 294 -4.29 22.38 3.16
CA SER A 294 -3.20 22.64 4.09
C SER A 294 -2.76 21.38 4.83
N ILE A 295 -1.54 21.39 5.38
CA ILE A 295 -1.10 20.38 6.36
C ILE A 295 -1.62 20.76 7.74
N TRP A 296 -2.23 19.81 8.43
CA TRP A 296 -2.75 19.93 9.78
C TRP A 296 -1.94 19.09 10.75
N LEU A 297 -1.78 19.59 11.97
CA LEU A 297 -1.25 18.85 13.11
C LEU A 297 -2.44 18.34 13.95
N LEU A 298 -2.44 17.05 14.23
CA LEU A 298 -3.45 16.36 15.01
C LEU A 298 -2.76 15.68 16.19
N ASP A 299 -3.40 15.68 17.36
CA ASP A 299 -2.95 14.93 18.53
C ASP A 299 -4.10 14.11 19.12
N SER A 300 -3.77 12.98 19.76
CA SER A 300 -4.75 12.14 20.45
C SER A 300 -4.13 11.31 21.56
N GLU A 301 -4.94 10.96 22.55
CA GLU A 301 -4.61 9.95 23.57
C GLU A 301 -4.93 8.52 23.09
N ASP A 302 -5.79 8.39 22.07
CA ASP A 302 -6.20 7.12 21.48
C ASP A 302 -5.77 7.07 20.01
N LEU A 303 -4.93 6.09 19.68
CA LEU A 303 -4.42 5.87 18.33
C LEU A 303 -5.53 5.69 17.27
N PHE A 304 -6.74 5.31 17.67
CA PHE A 304 -7.86 5.02 16.77
C PHE A 304 -8.94 6.11 16.73
N HIS A 305 -8.81 7.18 17.51
CA HIS A 305 -9.78 8.26 17.58
C HIS A 305 -9.11 9.63 17.44
N TRP A 306 -9.50 10.41 16.43
CA TRP A 306 -8.87 11.68 16.06
C TRP A 306 -9.90 12.77 15.81
N ASP A 307 -9.88 13.81 16.64
CA ASP A 307 -10.80 14.95 16.54
C ASP A 307 -10.05 16.28 16.36
N GLY A 308 -10.64 17.17 15.57
CA GLY A 308 -10.16 18.54 15.42
C GLY A 308 -8.77 18.65 14.79
N GLY A 309 -7.85 19.27 15.53
CA GLY A 309 -6.49 19.62 15.07
C GLY A 309 -6.33 21.10 14.72
N ALA A 310 -5.09 21.48 14.40
CA ALA A 310 -4.73 22.84 14.02
C ALA A 310 -4.03 22.88 12.65
N LYS A 311 -4.36 23.90 11.85
CA LYS A 311 -3.66 24.15 10.60
C LYS A 311 -2.19 24.51 10.89
N LEU A 312 -1.27 23.71 10.36
CA LEU A 312 0.17 23.82 10.61
C LEU A 312 0.89 24.53 9.46
N ILE A 313 0.71 24.05 8.23
CA ILE A 313 1.37 24.60 7.04
C ILE A 313 0.32 24.90 5.98
N SER A 314 0.25 26.17 5.57
CA SER A 314 -0.62 26.62 4.47
C SER A 314 0.20 26.98 3.23
N PRO A 315 -0.40 26.90 2.03
CA PRO A 315 0.23 27.36 0.80
C PRO A 315 0.75 28.80 0.92
N ARG A 316 1.99 29.00 0.53
CA ARG A 316 2.76 30.26 0.48
C ARG A 316 3.49 30.41 -0.85
N TYR A 317 3.93 29.31 -1.47
CA TYR A 317 4.69 29.31 -2.71
C TYR A 317 3.84 28.83 -3.92
N PRO A 318 4.10 29.30 -5.15
CA PRO A 318 3.25 28.99 -6.31
C PRO A 318 3.05 27.50 -6.65
N TRP A 319 3.99 26.65 -6.24
CA TRP A 319 3.93 25.20 -6.49
C TRP A 319 3.04 24.44 -5.50
N GLU A 320 2.52 25.10 -4.46
CA GLU A 320 1.62 24.53 -3.44
C GLU A 320 0.23 25.21 -3.43
N PHE A 321 -0.03 26.21 -4.27
CA PHE A 321 -1.25 27.02 -4.24
C PHE A 321 -2.56 26.25 -4.49
N ALA A 322 -2.55 25.14 -5.23
CA ALA A 322 -3.78 24.39 -5.45
C ALA A 322 -4.09 23.48 -4.26
N GLN A 323 -3.06 22.86 -3.68
CA GLN A 323 -3.14 21.95 -2.54
C GLN A 323 -1.73 21.55 -2.09
N MET A 324 -1.56 21.27 -0.80
CA MET A 324 -0.38 20.57 -0.27
C MET A 324 -0.76 19.45 0.70
N GLY A 325 0.20 18.59 1.03
CA GLY A 325 0.04 17.54 2.03
C GLY A 325 1.38 16.94 2.44
N ASN A 326 1.39 16.16 3.52
CA ASN A 326 2.54 15.35 3.89
C ASN A 326 2.60 14.08 3.02
N CYS A 327 3.82 13.59 2.80
CA CYS A 327 4.05 12.34 2.09
C CYS A 327 3.87 11.15 3.02
N GLY A 328 4.56 11.12 4.17
CA GLY A 328 4.50 10.01 5.12
C GLY A 328 4.83 10.46 6.54
N SER A 329 5.28 9.51 7.35
CA SER A 329 5.70 9.73 8.73
C SER A 329 6.84 10.76 8.80
N PRO A 330 6.78 11.76 9.69
CA PRO A 330 7.91 12.64 9.97
C PRO A 330 9.13 11.86 10.47
N MET A 331 10.32 12.23 10.02
CA MET A 331 11.58 11.58 10.40
C MET A 331 12.26 12.38 11.49
N GLU A 332 12.55 11.75 12.62
CA GLU A 332 13.29 12.38 13.71
C GLU A 332 14.77 12.57 13.30
N ILE A 333 15.24 13.81 13.37
CA ILE A 333 16.66 14.17 13.24
C ILE A 333 17.09 15.03 14.44
N ASP A 334 18.37 15.38 14.52
CA ASP A 334 18.89 16.19 15.63
C ASP A 334 18.25 17.58 15.65
N GLU A 335 17.97 18.15 14.48
CA GLU A 335 17.43 19.50 14.32
C GLU A 335 15.90 19.59 14.51
N GLY A 336 15.18 18.47 14.53
CA GLY A 336 13.72 18.45 14.59
C GLY A 336 13.07 17.27 13.88
N TRP A 337 11.82 17.48 13.47
CA TRP A 337 11.08 16.53 12.62
C TRP A 337 11.18 16.94 11.16
N LEU A 338 11.91 16.16 10.36
CA LEU A 338 11.98 16.35 8.92
C LEU A 338 10.73 15.75 8.26
N VAL A 339 9.99 16.58 7.53
CA VAL A 339 8.75 16.21 6.85
C VAL A 339 8.95 16.37 5.35
N ILE A 340 8.74 15.29 4.59
CA ILE A 340 8.60 15.40 3.13
C ILE A 340 7.15 15.75 2.80
N THR A 341 6.97 16.76 1.97
CA THR A 341 5.65 17.26 1.56
C THR A 341 5.46 17.09 0.06
N HIS A 342 4.21 17.08 -0.39
CA HIS A 342 3.85 17.29 -1.77
C HIS A 342 3.08 18.61 -1.92
N GLY A 343 3.22 19.25 -3.08
CA GLY A 343 2.48 20.45 -3.45
C GLY A 343 1.97 20.34 -4.88
N VAL A 344 0.80 20.92 -5.12
CA VAL A 344 0.11 20.94 -6.41
C VAL A 344 0.14 22.36 -6.95
N GLY A 345 0.83 22.52 -8.06
CA GLY A 345 0.98 23.80 -8.75
C GLY A 345 0.11 23.93 -9.99
N MET A 346 0.51 24.86 -10.87
CA MET A 346 -0.15 25.11 -12.15
C MET A 346 -0.31 23.83 -12.98
N ALA A 347 -1.46 23.70 -13.65
CA ALA A 347 -1.82 22.54 -14.46
C ALA A 347 -1.74 21.19 -13.70
N ARG A 348 -2.00 21.22 -12.38
CA ARG A 348 -1.98 20.03 -11.51
C ARG A 348 -0.62 19.32 -11.51
N ASN A 349 0.46 20.08 -11.59
CA ASN A 349 1.81 19.54 -11.45
C ASN A 349 2.08 19.19 -9.98
N TYR A 350 2.30 17.92 -9.68
CA TYR A 350 2.66 17.46 -8.33
C TYR A 350 4.18 17.42 -8.20
N CYS A 351 4.68 18.14 -7.19
CA CYS A 351 6.10 18.19 -6.85
C CYS A 351 6.29 17.86 -5.37
N LEU A 352 7.52 17.49 -4.98
CA LEU A 352 7.88 17.29 -3.58
C LEU A 352 8.63 18.49 -3.01
N GLY A 353 8.38 18.78 -1.74
CA GLY A 353 9.13 19.72 -0.91
C GLY A 353 9.51 19.11 0.43
N ALA A 354 10.03 19.93 1.33
CA ALA A 354 10.29 19.51 2.70
C ALA A 354 10.05 20.65 3.69
N ALA A 355 9.77 20.27 4.94
CA ALA A 355 9.67 21.15 6.09
C ALA A 355 10.41 20.55 7.29
N LEU A 356 10.85 21.41 8.20
CA LEU A 356 11.40 21.04 9.49
C LEU A 356 10.47 21.59 10.58
N LEU A 357 10.02 20.72 11.47
CA LEU A 357 9.24 21.10 12.65
C LEU A 357 10.12 20.98 13.90
N ASP A 358 9.80 21.76 14.93
CA ASP A 358 10.51 21.69 16.21
C ASP A 358 10.30 20.32 16.88
N LYS A 359 11.38 19.79 17.47
CA LYS A 359 11.44 18.43 18.01
C LYS A 359 10.49 18.21 19.19
N ASP A 360 10.42 19.20 20.07
CA ASP A 360 9.67 19.15 21.32
C ASP A 360 8.25 19.69 21.11
N ASP A 361 8.08 20.67 20.22
CA ASP A 361 6.80 21.28 19.89
C ASP A 361 6.53 21.27 18.38
N PRO A 362 5.98 20.17 17.82
CA PRO A 362 5.76 20.02 16.39
C PRO A 362 4.73 21.01 15.81
N SER A 363 4.09 21.85 16.64
CA SER A 363 3.27 22.97 16.17
C SER A 363 4.10 24.12 15.59
N LYS A 364 5.42 24.14 15.83
CA LYS A 364 6.35 25.15 15.32
C LYS A 364 7.03 24.66 14.06
N VAL A 365 6.74 25.33 12.94
CA VAL A 365 7.48 25.15 11.68
C VAL A 365 8.77 25.97 11.76
N LEU A 366 9.91 25.29 11.81
CA LEU A 366 11.23 25.92 11.90
C LEU A 366 11.72 26.41 10.54
N ALA A 367 11.53 25.60 9.51
CA ALA A 367 11.95 25.92 8.15
C ALA A 367 11.12 25.15 7.11
N ARG A 368 11.06 25.64 5.87
CA ARG A 368 10.56 24.84 4.73
C ARG A 368 11.16 25.29 3.42
N THR A 369 11.09 24.42 2.41
CA THR A 369 11.69 24.68 1.09
C THR A 369 10.83 25.67 0.28
N PRO A 370 11.38 26.79 -0.20
CA PRO A 370 10.63 27.75 -1.03
C PRO A 370 10.37 27.24 -2.46
N GLU A 371 11.26 26.37 -2.95
CA GLU A 371 11.17 25.69 -4.24
C GLU A 371 11.06 24.18 -4.04
N PRO A 372 10.39 23.45 -4.94
CA PRO A 372 10.37 22.01 -4.86
C PRO A 372 11.76 21.39 -4.93
N ILE A 373 11.95 20.37 -4.09
CA ILE A 373 13.17 19.57 -4.03
C ILE A 373 13.18 18.50 -5.13
N LEU A 374 12.00 18.05 -5.57
CA LEU A 374 11.83 17.13 -6.68
C LEU A 374 10.62 17.54 -7.53
N LYS A 375 10.80 17.56 -8.85
CA LYS A 375 9.78 17.92 -9.85
C LYS A 375 9.76 16.83 -10.93
N PRO A 376 8.62 16.59 -11.60
CA PRO A 376 8.58 15.68 -12.75
C PRO A 376 9.57 16.14 -13.82
N SER A 377 10.41 15.24 -14.32
CA SER A 377 11.33 15.56 -15.40
C SER A 377 10.58 15.55 -16.74
N ALA A 378 11.06 16.29 -17.75
CA ALA A 378 10.44 16.30 -19.07
C ALA A 378 10.43 14.90 -19.75
N LYS A 379 11.26 13.97 -19.26
CA LYS A 379 11.37 12.59 -19.75
C LYS A 379 10.55 11.59 -18.92
N GLU A 380 10.08 11.98 -17.75
CA GLU A 380 9.43 11.11 -16.76
C GLU A 380 8.06 11.68 -16.33
N ARG A 381 7.42 12.44 -17.21
CA ARG A 381 6.13 13.08 -16.95
C ARG A 381 4.93 12.34 -17.54
N ASP A 382 5.16 11.33 -18.36
CA ASP A 382 4.11 10.57 -19.04
C ASP A 382 3.74 9.34 -18.22
N GLY A 383 2.43 9.10 -18.04
CA GLY A 383 1.91 8.00 -17.23
C GLY A 383 0.40 8.11 -17.03
N TYR A 384 -0.14 7.37 -16.07
CA TYR A 384 -1.58 7.33 -15.76
C TYR A 384 -2.09 8.71 -15.32
N VAL A 385 -1.30 9.42 -14.51
CA VAL A 385 -1.50 10.85 -14.22
C VAL A 385 -0.24 11.62 -14.59
N PRO A 386 -0.23 12.39 -15.69
CA PRO A 386 0.96 13.11 -16.13
C PRO A 386 1.42 14.19 -15.15
N ASN A 387 2.73 14.50 -15.18
CA ASN A 387 3.37 15.54 -14.36
C ASN A 387 3.20 15.32 -12.85
N VAL A 388 3.37 14.08 -12.40
CA VAL A 388 3.33 13.73 -10.97
C VAL A 388 4.64 13.12 -10.50
N VAL A 389 5.18 13.66 -9.42
CA VAL A 389 6.06 12.93 -8.50
C VAL A 389 5.40 12.92 -7.11
N TYR A 390 5.35 11.76 -6.48
CA TYR A 390 4.65 11.59 -5.20
C TYR A 390 5.34 10.54 -4.34
N SER A 391 5.30 10.69 -3.02
CA SER A 391 5.85 9.70 -2.08
C SER A 391 4.87 9.50 -0.93
N CYS A 392 4.85 8.29 -0.37
CA CYS A 392 4.09 7.94 0.82
C CYS A 392 4.98 7.77 2.06
N GLY A 393 6.30 7.92 1.92
CA GLY A 393 7.21 7.81 3.05
C GLY A 393 8.66 7.75 2.59
N ALA A 394 9.52 8.44 3.33
CA ALA A 394 10.96 8.43 3.17
C ALA A 394 11.60 8.00 4.49
N MET A 395 12.91 7.73 4.46
CA MET A 395 13.66 7.42 5.67
C MET A 395 14.98 8.17 5.71
N VAL A 396 15.47 8.44 6.91
CA VAL A 396 16.81 9.01 7.15
C VAL A 396 17.65 7.96 7.88
N HIS A 397 18.90 7.82 7.45
CA HIS A 397 19.93 7.05 8.14
C HIS A 397 21.27 7.75 7.95
N ASP A 398 22.08 7.88 8.99
CA ASP A 398 23.42 8.50 8.97
C ASP A 398 23.48 9.80 8.15
N ARG A 399 22.60 10.74 8.49
CA ARG A 399 22.49 12.06 7.82
C ARG A 399 22.22 11.98 6.31
N THR A 400 21.73 10.85 5.81
CA THR A 400 21.29 10.69 4.43
C THR A 400 19.78 10.44 4.37
N LEU A 401 19.07 11.28 3.61
CA LEU A 401 17.69 11.05 3.23
C LEU A 401 17.65 10.06 2.07
N MET A 402 16.86 9.00 2.22
CA MET A 402 16.48 8.06 1.18
C MET A 402 15.01 8.27 0.83
N LEU A 403 14.77 8.67 -0.42
CA LEU A 403 13.46 9.09 -0.92
C LEU A 403 13.03 8.17 -2.07
N PRO A 404 12.19 7.16 -1.80
CA PRO A 404 11.44 6.50 -2.85
C PRO A 404 10.26 7.39 -3.27
N TYR A 405 9.96 7.41 -4.55
CA TYR A 405 8.85 8.21 -5.10
C TYR A 405 8.22 7.55 -6.32
N GLY A 406 6.90 7.68 -6.45
CA GLY A 406 6.13 7.36 -7.63
C GLY A 406 6.30 8.42 -8.72
N VAL A 407 6.22 7.96 -9.96
CA VAL A 407 6.35 8.77 -11.17
C VAL A 407 5.12 8.55 -12.03
N ALA A 408 4.41 9.64 -12.30
CA ALA A 408 3.24 9.71 -13.17
C ALA A 408 2.15 8.64 -12.89
N ASP A 409 1.98 8.27 -11.62
CA ASP A 409 1.09 7.19 -11.16
C ASP A 409 1.26 5.88 -11.95
N ASN A 410 2.51 5.54 -12.31
CA ASN A 410 2.81 4.38 -13.14
C ASN A 410 3.88 3.47 -12.52
N PHE A 411 5.03 4.03 -12.14
CA PHE A 411 6.16 3.26 -11.61
C PHE A 411 6.80 4.00 -10.44
N ALA A 412 7.66 3.32 -9.66
CA ALA A 412 8.45 3.95 -8.59
C ALA A 412 9.93 4.08 -8.96
N SER A 413 10.58 5.10 -8.42
CA SER A 413 12.02 5.34 -8.49
C SER A 413 12.55 5.85 -7.15
N PHE A 414 13.86 6.11 -7.07
CA PHE A 414 14.56 6.41 -5.84
C PHE A 414 15.56 7.54 -6.02
N ALA A 415 15.74 8.32 -4.98
CA ALA A 415 16.74 9.36 -4.88
C ALA A 415 17.29 9.44 -3.46
N SER A 416 18.52 9.93 -3.29
CA SER A 416 19.07 10.24 -1.98
C SER A 416 19.81 11.57 -1.94
N CYS A 417 19.85 12.20 -0.77
CA CYS A 417 20.64 13.41 -0.52
C CYS A 417 21.09 13.50 0.93
N GLY A 418 22.16 14.24 1.20
CA GLY A 418 22.55 14.57 2.56
C GLY A 418 21.51 15.49 3.23
N VAL A 419 21.15 15.22 4.48
CA VAL A 419 20.20 16.02 5.25
C VAL A 419 20.72 17.44 5.43
N ASP A 420 22.02 17.63 5.66
CA ASP A 420 22.63 18.96 5.78
C ASP A 420 22.46 19.80 4.50
N ALA A 421 22.52 19.17 3.33
CA ALA A 421 22.31 19.85 2.06
C ALA A 421 20.83 20.23 1.88
N LEU A 422 19.92 19.38 2.33
CA LEU A 422 18.48 19.65 2.32
C LEU A 422 18.11 20.79 3.28
N LEU A 423 18.64 20.79 4.50
CA LEU A 423 18.41 21.86 5.47
C LEU A 423 18.91 23.22 4.97
N LYS A 424 20.07 23.26 4.30
CA LYS A 424 20.64 24.48 3.71
C LYS A 424 19.77 25.15 2.65
N VAL A 425 18.84 24.42 2.03
CA VAL A 425 17.93 24.98 1.02
C VAL A 425 16.56 25.36 1.58
N MET A 426 16.34 25.18 2.89
CA MET A 426 15.15 25.67 3.58
C MET A 426 15.36 27.11 4.04
N GLU A 427 14.27 27.87 4.13
CA GLU A 427 14.23 29.24 4.67
C GLU A 427 13.73 29.28 6.11
#